data_AF-A0A7C0ZIT5-F1
#
_entry.id   AF-A0A7C0ZIT5-F1
#
_cell.length_a   1.000
_cell.length_b   1.000
_cell.length_c   1.000
_cell.angle_alpha   90.00
_cell.angle_beta   90.00
_cell.angle_gamma   90.00
#
_symmetry.space_group_name_H-M   'P 1'
#
loop_
_entity.id
_entity.type
_entity.pdbx_description
1 polymer ?
#
loop_
_entity_poly.entity_id
_entity_poly.type
_entity_poly.pdbx_seq_one_letter_code
_entity_poly.pdbx_strand_id
1 'polypeptide(L)'
;MKKVEKKIPAEIIQRCSQLRKDLHYHNYRYYVLDQPVISDSAYDAMLQELEDLEKKYPELITADSPTQRVGAAPLDKFRRIDHRLPMFSLSNTYNTQEIIDFEQRLQKLLGDKQKITYVVEPKLDGLAVELVYEQGIFVHGSTRGDGLTGEDITHNLKTIGSLPLCFLPQSTPFPDRIDIRGEVIMPLRELE
;
A
#
# COMPACT_ATOMS: atom_id res chain seq x y z
N MET A 1 -38.98 -18.20 12.39
CA MET A 1 -38.39 -17.23 13.33
C MET A 1 -37.97 -16.01 12.52
N LYS A 2 -38.62 -14.85 12.73
CA LYS A 2 -38.35 -13.62 11.98
C LYS A 2 -36.95 -13.11 12.36
N LYS A 3 -36.01 -13.07 11.41
CA LYS A 3 -34.77 -12.29 11.56
C LYS A 3 -35.22 -10.84 11.71
N VAL A 4 -35.10 -10.29 12.92
CA VAL A 4 -35.24 -8.85 13.12
C VAL A 4 -34.05 -8.23 12.40
N GLU A 5 -34.29 -7.59 11.26
CA GLU A 5 -33.32 -6.69 10.66
C GLU A 5 -33.01 -5.60 11.70
N LYS A 6 -31.87 -5.73 12.38
CA LYS A 6 -31.36 -4.66 13.25
C LYS A 6 -31.05 -3.49 12.33
N LYS A 7 -31.96 -2.53 12.25
CA LYS A 7 -31.69 -1.25 11.59
C LYS A 7 -30.54 -0.59 12.33
N ILE A 8 -29.39 -0.47 11.67
CA ILE A 8 -28.21 0.20 12.24
C ILE A 8 -28.58 1.67 12.48
N PRO A 9 -28.36 2.23 13.67
CA PRO A 9 -28.57 3.64 13.91
C PRO A 9 -27.65 4.49 13.02
N ALA A 10 -28.17 5.58 12.44
CA ALA A 10 -27.40 6.47 11.56
C ALA A 10 -26.16 7.06 12.27
N GLU A 11 -26.27 7.32 13.57
CA GLU A 11 -25.17 7.80 14.42
C GLU A 11 -24.00 6.79 14.47
N ILE A 12 -24.30 5.48 14.48
CA ILE A 12 -23.27 4.44 14.47
C ILE A 12 -22.56 4.39 13.11
N ILE A 13 -23.32 4.47 12.02
CA ILE A 13 -22.75 4.53 10.66
C ILE A 13 -21.80 5.72 10.54
N GLN A 14 -22.23 6.89 11.01
CA GLN A 14 -21.43 8.10 11.00
C GLN A 14 -20.20 7.99 11.90
N ARG A 15 -20.33 7.38 13.09
CA ARG A 15 -19.20 7.17 14.01
C ARG A 15 -18.16 6.23 13.42
N CYS A 16 -18.56 5.10 12.83
CA CYS A 16 -17.63 4.19 12.14
C CYS A 16 -16.90 4.89 10.99
N SER A 17 -17.63 5.66 10.17
CA SER A 17 -17.04 6.42 9.08
C SER A 17 -16.01 7.45 9.58
N GLN A 18 -16.32 8.17 10.66
CA GLN A 18 -15.43 9.14 11.27
C GLN A 18 -14.18 8.47 11.87
N LEU A 19 -14.36 7.37 12.62
CA LEU A 19 -13.26 6.60 13.20
C LEU A 19 -12.29 6.11 12.12
N ARG A 20 -12.80 5.55 11.00
CA ARG A 20 -11.95 5.14 9.88
C ARG A 20 -11.15 6.30 9.32
N LYS A 21 -11.82 7.42 9.03
CA LYS A 21 -11.17 8.61 8.49
C LYS A 21 -10.04 9.11 9.40
N ASP A 22 -10.31 9.21 10.69
CA ASP A 22 -9.33 9.71 11.66
C ASP A 22 -8.18 8.71 11.85
N LEU A 23 -8.46 7.41 11.96
CA LEU A 23 -7.44 6.36 12.02
C LEU A 23 -6.55 6.34 10.77
N HIS A 24 -7.10 6.51 9.56
CA HIS A 24 -6.30 6.64 8.34
C HIS A 24 -5.40 7.86 8.36
N TYR A 25 -5.92 9.00 8.82
CA TYR A 25 -5.12 10.21 8.97
C TYR A 25 -3.97 10.02 9.98
N HIS A 26 -4.25 9.41 11.14
CA HIS A 26 -3.24 9.14 12.15
C HIS A 26 -2.20 8.12 11.69
N ASN A 27 -2.62 7.07 10.97
CA ASN A 27 -1.71 6.10 10.34
C ASN A 27 -0.77 6.78 9.35
N TYR A 28 -1.28 7.69 8.51
CA TYR A 28 -0.44 8.44 7.58
C TYR A 28 0.57 9.32 8.31
N ARG A 29 0.12 10.06 9.33
CA ARG A 29 1.00 10.88 10.19
C ARG A 29 2.10 10.06 10.85
N TYR A 30 1.75 8.90 11.39
CA TYR A 30 2.67 8.03 12.13
C TYR A 30 3.65 7.32 11.18
N TYR A 31 3.15 6.53 10.22
CA TYR A 31 3.99 5.66 9.41
C TYR A 31 4.63 6.30 8.18
N VAL A 32 4.04 7.36 7.63
CA VAL A 32 4.52 7.98 6.38
C VAL A 32 5.25 9.29 6.63
N LEU A 33 4.74 10.12 7.56
CA LEU A 33 5.36 11.41 7.86
C LEU A 33 6.29 11.39 9.08
N ASP A 34 6.29 10.32 9.87
CA ASP A 34 7.02 10.23 11.15
C ASP A 34 6.71 11.44 12.07
N GLN A 35 5.45 11.87 12.08
CA GLN A 35 4.94 13.05 12.80
C GLN A 35 3.59 12.74 13.47
N PRO A 36 3.56 11.86 14.49
CA PRO A 36 2.32 11.52 15.19
C PRO A 36 1.72 12.75 15.88
N VAL A 37 0.39 12.84 15.85
CA VAL A 37 -0.38 13.97 16.41
C VAL A 37 -1.22 13.57 17.63
N ILE A 38 -1.28 12.27 17.94
CA ILE A 38 -1.94 11.69 19.12
C ILE A 38 -1.02 10.64 19.73
N SER A 39 -1.26 10.27 21.00
CA SER A 39 -0.54 9.18 21.65
C SER A 39 -1.03 7.81 21.16
N ASP A 40 -0.18 6.80 21.30
CA ASP A 40 -0.51 5.42 20.97
C ASP A 40 -1.76 4.94 21.74
N SER A 41 -1.86 5.28 23.03
CA SER A 41 -3.05 4.96 23.84
C SER A 41 -4.36 5.56 23.33
N ALA A 42 -4.29 6.75 22.72
CA ALA A 42 -5.46 7.39 22.14
C ALA A 42 -5.83 6.73 20.80
N TYR A 43 -4.82 6.37 20.00
CA TYR A 43 -5.02 5.60 18.77
C TYR A 43 -5.64 4.23 19.07
N ASP A 44 -5.10 3.50 20.04
CA ASP A 44 -5.58 2.18 20.44
C ASP A 44 -7.03 2.23 20.93
N ALA A 45 -7.40 3.25 21.70
CA ALA A 45 -8.78 3.45 22.15
C ALA A 45 -9.75 3.67 20.96
N MET A 46 -9.33 4.45 19.95
CA MET A 46 -10.12 4.66 18.73
C MET A 46 -10.26 3.38 17.90
N LEU A 47 -9.17 2.61 17.79
CA LEU A 47 -9.17 1.35 17.05
C LEU A 47 -10.07 0.32 17.74
N GLN A 48 -9.96 0.18 19.06
CA GLN A 48 -10.80 -0.72 19.84
C GLN A 48 -12.29 -0.36 19.73
N GLU A 49 -12.62 0.94 19.74
CA GLU A 49 -14.00 1.39 19.53
C GLU A 49 -14.52 0.97 18.15
N LEU A 50 -13.71 1.14 17.10
CA LEU A 50 -14.09 0.73 15.75
C LEU A 50 -14.29 -0.80 15.66
N GLU A 51 -13.39 -1.59 16.27
CA GLU A 51 -13.51 -3.04 16.33
C GLU A 51 -14.78 -3.49 17.03
N ASP A 52 -15.13 -2.88 18.17
CA ASP A 52 -16.33 -3.21 18.93
C ASP A 52 -17.61 -2.89 18.13
N LEU A 53 -17.61 -1.77 17.41
CA LEU A 53 -18.72 -1.39 16.55
C LEU A 53 -18.87 -2.34 15.36
N GLU A 54 -17.78 -2.69 14.69
CA GLU A 54 -17.78 -3.65 13.57
C GLU A 54 -18.15 -5.07 14.02
N LYS A 55 -17.74 -5.48 15.21
CA LYS A 55 -18.16 -6.76 15.81
C LYS A 55 -19.67 -6.79 16.10
N LYS A 56 -20.23 -5.65 16.53
CA LYS A 56 -21.67 -5.51 16.83
C LYS A 56 -22.51 -5.38 15.56
N TYR A 57 -21.96 -4.77 14.51
CA TYR A 57 -22.60 -4.52 13.21
C TYR A 57 -21.65 -4.97 12.07
N PRO A 58 -21.54 -6.29 11.81
CA PRO A 58 -20.61 -6.83 10.81
C PRO A 58 -20.81 -6.27 9.40
N GLU A 59 -22.02 -5.84 9.08
CA GLU A 59 -22.36 -5.18 7.81
C GLU A 59 -21.67 -3.82 7.61
N LEU A 60 -21.07 -3.24 8.66
CA LEU A 60 -20.28 -2.02 8.54
C LEU A 60 -18.84 -2.29 8.11
N ILE A 61 -18.33 -3.52 8.22
CA ILE A 61 -16.94 -3.84 7.87
C ILE A 61 -16.69 -3.54 6.39
N THR A 62 -15.64 -2.76 6.11
CA THR A 62 -15.22 -2.40 4.76
C THR A 62 -13.78 -2.84 4.51
N ALA A 63 -13.43 -3.10 3.24
CA ALA A 63 -12.12 -3.61 2.85
C ALA A 63 -10.96 -2.64 3.18
N ASP A 64 -11.27 -1.35 3.28
CA ASP A 64 -10.35 -0.28 3.65
C ASP A 64 -10.27 -0.05 5.17
N SER A 65 -11.11 -0.69 5.98
CA SER A 65 -11.13 -0.43 7.43
C SER A 65 -9.79 -0.77 8.08
N PRO A 66 -9.25 0.09 8.97
CA PRO A 66 -8.00 -0.18 9.69
C PRO A 66 -7.99 -1.48 10.51
N THR A 67 -9.16 -1.99 10.89
CA THR A 67 -9.33 -3.28 11.58
C THR A 67 -8.97 -4.48 10.70
N GLN A 68 -8.93 -4.30 9.37
CA GLN A 68 -8.59 -5.35 8.40
C GLN A 68 -7.08 -5.55 8.23
N ARG A 69 -6.26 -4.88 9.05
CA ARG A 69 -4.79 -5.03 9.05
C ARG A 69 -4.30 -6.26 9.81
N VAL A 70 -5.17 -6.95 10.55
CA VAL A 70 -4.78 -8.14 11.30
C VAL A 70 -4.38 -9.26 10.33
N GLY A 71 -3.19 -9.83 10.55
CA GLY A 71 -2.71 -10.96 9.75
C GLY A 71 -3.62 -12.17 9.87
N ALA A 72 -3.84 -12.87 8.75
CA ALA A 72 -4.48 -14.18 8.76
C ALA A 72 -3.43 -15.27 9.06
N ALA A 73 -3.91 -16.48 9.37
CA ALA A 73 -3.03 -17.65 9.42
C ALA A 73 -2.26 -17.80 8.09
N PRO A 74 -1.00 -18.29 8.10
CA PRO A 74 -0.23 -18.51 6.89
C PRO A 74 -1.03 -19.33 5.88
N LEU A 75 -1.06 -18.89 4.63
CA LEU A 75 -1.70 -19.64 3.56
C LEU A 75 -0.87 -20.88 3.24
N ASP A 76 -1.52 -22.02 3.04
CA ASP A 76 -0.85 -23.25 2.61
C ASP A 76 -0.19 -23.10 1.22
N LYS A 77 -0.78 -22.25 0.36
CA LYS A 77 -0.29 -21.91 -0.98
C LYS A 77 -0.71 -20.50 -1.39
N PHE A 78 0.20 -19.79 -2.06
CA PHE A 78 -0.12 -18.53 -2.71
C PHE A 78 -0.82 -18.75 -4.04
N ARG A 79 -1.83 -17.90 -4.33
CA ARG A 79 -2.44 -17.82 -5.65
C ARG A 79 -1.52 -17.05 -6.58
N ARG A 80 -1.60 -17.32 -7.88
CA ARG A 80 -0.87 -16.56 -8.89
C ARG A 80 -1.70 -15.39 -9.39
N ILE A 81 -1.05 -14.25 -9.61
CA ILE A 81 -1.65 -13.05 -10.18
C ILE A 81 -0.80 -12.62 -11.38
N ASP A 82 -1.45 -12.43 -12.52
CA ASP A 82 -0.79 -11.88 -13.70
C ASP A 82 -0.71 -10.36 -13.58
N HIS A 83 0.49 -9.82 -13.76
CA HIS A 83 0.71 -8.38 -13.80
C HIS A 83 0.12 -7.81 -15.09
N ARG A 84 -0.59 -6.69 -14.98
CA ARG A 84 -1.15 -6.01 -16.16
C ARG A 84 -0.07 -5.53 -17.12
N LEU A 85 1.08 -5.13 -16.58
CA LEU A 85 2.28 -4.74 -17.33
C LEU A 85 3.47 -5.55 -16.80
N PRO A 86 4.46 -5.91 -17.63
CA PRO A 86 5.65 -6.58 -17.13
C PRO A 86 6.40 -5.77 -16.06
N MET A 87 6.86 -6.44 -15.00
CA MET A 87 7.80 -5.91 -14.01
C MET A 87 9.23 -6.19 -14.46
N PHE A 88 9.90 -5.17 -15.01
CA PHE A 88 11.27 -5.29 -15.50
C PHE A 88 12.30 -5.30 -14.37
N SER A 89 13.45 -5.93 -14.65
CA SER A 89 14.67 -5.72 -13.88
C SER A 89 15.43 -4.51 -14.40
N LEU A 90 16.33 -3.98 -13.58
CA LEU A 90 17.32 -3.00 -14.01
C LEU A 90 18.60 -3.70 -14.46
N SER A 91 19.33 -3.07 -15.39
CA SER A 91 20.73 -3.40 -15.65
C SER A 91 21.61 -2.78 -14.57
N ASN A 92 22.75 -3.42 -14.29
CA ASN A 92 23.64 -3.03 -13.19
C ASN A 92 24.98 -2.55 -13.76
N THR A 93 25.65 -1.66 -13.05
CA THR A 93 27.02 -1.25 -13.35
C THR A 93 27.76 -0.90 -12.05
N TYR A 94 29.08 -1.08 -12.07
CA TYR A 94 29.98 -0.67 -11.00
C TYR A 94 31.07 0.28 -11.51
N ASN A 95 30.96 0.72 -12.77
CA ASN A 95 31.97 1.50 -13.46
C ASN A 95 31.38 2.83 -13.94
N THR A 96 31.99 3.94 -13.52
CA THR A 96 31.60 5.29 -13.96
C THR A 96 31.59 5.44 -15.47
N GLN A 97 32.51 4.78 -16.20
CA GLN A 97 32.54 4.86 -17.66
C GLN A 97 31.28 4.27 -18.30
N GLU A 98 30.75 3.17 -17.76
CA GLU A 98 29.53 2.54 -18.30
C GLU A 98 28.30 3.44 -18.10
N ILE A 99 28.29 4.27 -17.04
CA ILE A 99 27.25 5.30 -16.82
C ILE A 99 27.37 6.40 -17.88
N ILE A 100 28.58 6.88 -18.17
CA ILE A 100 28.83 7.87 -19.23
C ILE A 100 28.39 7.33 -20.59
N ASP A 101 28.72 6.07 -20.89
CA ASP A 101 28.34 5.41 -22.14
C ASP A 101 26.82 5.22 -22.24
N PHE A 102 26.13 4.96 -21.12
CA PHE A 102 24.67 4.94 -21.05
C PHE A 102 24.07 6.31 -21.38
N GLU A 103 24.59 7.40 -20.81
CA GLU A 103 24.14 8.76 -21.14
C GLU A 103 24.36 9.09 -22.64
N GLN A 104 25.53 8.77 -23.19
CA GLN A 104 25.81 9.00 -24.61
C GLN A 104 24.85 8.23 -25.53
N ARG A 105 24.47 7.00 -25.16
CA ARG A 105 23.46 6.23 -25.90
C ARG A 105 22.09 6.91 -25.86
N LEU A 106 21.67 7.43 -24.69
CA LEU A 106 20.41 8.15 -24.56
C LEU A 106 20.39 9.44 -25.37
N GLN A 107 21.47 10.23 -25.36
CA GLN A 107 21.58 11.46 -26.15
C GLN A 107 21.44 11.17 -27.65
N LYS A 108 22.09 10.12 -28.15
CA LYS A 108 21.95 9.70 -29.55
C LYS A 108 20.53 9.27 -29.91
N LEU A 109 19.82 8.61 -28.98
CA LEU A 109 18.44 8.15 -29.20
C LEU A 109 17.41 9.30 -29.15
N LEU A 110 17.61 10.28 -28.27
CA LEU A 110 16.70 11.42 -28.06
C LEU A 110 17.05 12.64 -28.94
N GLY A 111 18.24 12.63 -29.55
CA GLY A 111 18.85 13.73 -30.30
C GLY A 111 19.72 14.61 -29.41
N ASP A 112 20.93 14.92 -29.89
CA ASP A 112 22.03 15.57 -29.14
C ASP A 112 21.73 16.93 -28.48
N LYS A 113 20.55 17.53 -28.75
CA LYS A 113 20.15 18.84 -28.22
C LYS A 113 19.20 18.78 -27.03
N GLN A 114 18.75 17.60 -26.63
CA GLN A 114 17.83 17.47 -25.50
C GLN A 114 18.60 17.40 -24.17
N LYS A 115 18.29 18.31 -23.25
CA LYS A 115 18.78 18.24 -21.88
C LYS A 115 18.03 17.11 -21.16
N ILE A 116 18.76 16.05 -20.81
CA ILE A 116 18.21 14.94 -20.03
C ILE A 116 18.24 15.32 -18.54
N THR A 117 17.13 15.07 -17.84
CA THR A 117 17.05 15.21 -16.38
C THR A 117 16.90 13.83 -15.78
N TYR A 118 17.73 13.53 -14.79
CA TYR A 118 17.74 12.23 -14.11
C TYR A 118 17.10 12.35 -12.74
N VAL A 119 16.32 11.32 -12.38
CA VAL A 119 15.90 11.07 -11.00
C VAL A 119 16.84 9.98 -10.47
N VAL A 120 17.45 10.23 -9.32
CA VAL A 120 18.38 9.29 -8.67
C VAL A 120 17.76 8.87 -7.35
N GLU A 121 17.53 7.57 -7.20
CA GLU A 121 16.91 6.97 -6.02
C GLU A 121 17.85 5.91 -5.45
N PRO A 122 17.94 5.77 -4.11
CA PRO A 122 18.64 4.66 -3.48
C PRO A 122 18.02 3.33 -3.94
N LYS A 123 18.85 2.39 -4.39
CA LYS A 123 18.38 1.04 -4.68
C LYS A 123 18.17 0.29 -3.37
N LEU A 124 16.93 0.20 -2.93
CA LEU A 124 16.55 -0.59 -1.76
C LEU A 124 16.81 -2.08 -2.01
N ASP A 125 17.28 -2.76 -0.97
CA ASP A 125 17.50 -4.21 -0.98
C ASP A 125 16.35 -4.88 -0.23
N GLY A 126 15.38 -5.37 -0.98
CA GLY A 126 14.14 -5.91 -0.44
C GLY A 126 13.43 -6.79 -1.45
N LEU A 127 12.10 -6.83 -1.34
CA LEU A 127 11.24 -7.59 -2.23
C LEU A 127 10.36 -6.64 -3.04
N ALA A 128 10.52 -6.67 -4.36
CA ALA A 128 9.65 -5.95 -5.28
C ALA A 128 8.21 -6.48 -5.22
N VAL A 129 7.26 -5.55 -5.05
CA VAL A 129 5.82 -5.81 -5.01
C VAL A 129 5.06 -4.87 -5.92
N GLU A 130 3.90 -5.32 -6.39
CA GLU A 130 2.89 -4.52 -7.06
C GLU A 130 1.67 -4.40 -6.16
N LEU A 131 1.15 -3.17 -6.03
CA LEU A 131 -0.02 -2.81 -5.23
C LEU A 131 -1.08 -2.24 -6.16
N VAL A 132 -2.23 -2.89 -6.23
CA VAL A 132 -3.33 -2.46 -7.08
C VAL A 132 -4.40 -1.77 -6.24
N TYR A 133 -4.69 -0.53 -6.62
CA TYR A 133 -5.76 0.27 -6.05
C TYR A 133 -6.85 0.48 -7.10
N GLU A 134 -8.10 0.31 -6.70
CA GLU A 134 -9.26 0.67 -7.52
C GLU A 134 -10.14 1.62 -6.72
N GLN A 135 -10.52 2.74 -7.35
CA GLN A 135 -11.24 3.84 -6.71
C GLN A 135 -10.56 4.30 -5.40
N GLY A 136 -9.23 4.23 -5.38
CA GLY A 136 -8.41 4.61 -4.25
C GLY A 136 -8.42 3.63 -3.07
N ILE A 137 -8.99 2.44 -3.22
CA ILE A 137 -9.00 1.38 -2.20
C ILE A 137 -8.02 0.27 -2.63
N PHE A 138 -7.21 -0.20 -1.69
CA PHE A 138 -6.29 -1.32 -1.92
C PHE A 138 -7.07 -2.62 -2.16
N VAL A 139 -6.94 -3.17 -3.36
CA VAL A 139 -7.68 -4.38 -3.79
C VAL A 139 -6.84 -5.62 -3.58
N HIS A 140 -5.63 -5.64 -4.13
CA HIS A 140 -4.69 -6.75 -4.00
C HIS A 140 -3.25 -6.29 -4.20
N GLY A 141 -2.31 -7.13 -3.77
CA GLY A 141 -0.92 -6.94 -4.11
C GLY A 141 -0.18 -8.26 -4.27
N SER A 142 0.87 -8.22 -5.06
CA SER A 142 1.60 -9.41 -5.50
C SER A 142 3.10 -9.20 -5.48
N THR A 143 3.85 -10.29 -5.30
CA THR A 143 5.29 -10.31 -5.52
C THR A 143 5.61 -10.09 -7.01
N ARG A 144 6.87 -9.79 -7.34
CA ARG A 144 7.33 -9.73 -8.74
C ARG A 144 7.21 -11.06 -9.50
N GLY A 145 7.45 -12.18 -8.81
CA GLY A 145 7.63 -13.49 -9.42
C GLY A 145 8.63 -13.46 -10.59
N ASP A 146 8.19 -13.93 -11.76
CA ASP A 146 8.99 -13.95 -13.00
C ASP A 146 8.95 -12.63 -13.80
N GLY A 147 8.23 -11.64 -13.30
CA GLY A 147 8.02 -10.34 -13.94
C GLY A 147 6.72 -10.26 -14.77
N LEU A 148 6.07 -11.38 -15.05
CA LEU A 148 4.75 -11.44 -15.69
C LEU A 148 3.67 -11.95 -14.74
N THR A 149 4.03 -12.92 -13.89
CA THR A 149 3.14 -13.51 -12.91
C THR A 149 3.81 -13.53 -11.54
N GLY A 150 3.10 -12.96 -10.55
CA GLY A 150 3.48 -12.91 -9.16
C GLY A 150 2.64 -13.83 -8.26
N GLU A 151 2.97 -13.81 -6.98
CA GLU A 151 2.20 -14.49 -5.91
C GLU A 151 1.33 -13.47 -5.17
N ASP A 152 0.06 -13.79 -4.96
CA ASP A 152 -0.89 -12.99 -4.18
C ASP A 152 -0.48 -12.97 -2.70
N ILE A 153 0.04 -11.83 -2.26
CA ILE A 153 0.47 -11.57 -0.87
C ILE A 153 -0.38 -10.47 -0.24
N THR A 154 -1.62 -10.28 -0.71
CA THR A 154 -2.51 -9.19 -0.27
C THR A 154 -2.67 -9.13 1.24
N HIS A 155 -2.89 -10.28 1.89
CA HIS A 155 -3.06 -10.34 3.34
C HIS A 155 -1.79 -9.96 4.09
N ASN A 156 -0.62 -10.37 3.59
CA ASN A 156 0.68 -9.98 4.16
C ASN A 156 0.92 -8.48 4.01
N LEU A 157 0.59 -7.91 2.84
CA LEU A 157 0.76 -6.48 2.59
C LEU A 157 -0.13 -5.60 3.47
N LYS A 158 -1.35 -6.05 3.80
CA LYS A 158 -2.25 -5.32 4.70
C LYS A 158 -1.69 -5.13 6.12
N THR A 159 -0.81 -6.02 6.56
CA THR A 159 -0.19 -5.93 7.90
C THR A 159 0.91 -4.86 7.95
N ILE A 160 1.41 -4.38 6.80
CA ILE A 160 2.43 -3.33 6.74
C ILE A 160 1.78 -1.98 7.05
N GLY A 161 2.13 -1.39 8.21
CA GLY A 161 1.53 -0.14 8.69
C GLY A 161 1.66 1.04 7.73
N SER A 162 2.81 1.16 7.05
CA SER A 162 3.08 2.21 6.06
C SER A 162 2.31 2.07 4.75
N LEU A 163 1.74 0.89 4.47
CA LEU A 163 0.90 0.69 3.29
C LEU A 163 -0.51 1.24 3.55
N PRO A 164 -0.97 2.25 2.82
CA PRO A 164 -2.32 2.78 2.99
C PRO A 164 -3.37 1.81 2.43
N LEU A 165 -4.42 1.47 3.19
CA LEU A 165 -5.52 0.66 2.67
C LEU A 165 -6.47 1.44 1.76
N CYS A 166 -6.46 2.77 1.88
CA CYS A 166 -7.12 3.68 0.96
C CYS A 166 -6.35 5.00 0.87
N PHE A 167 -6.51 5.70 -0.24
CA PHE A 167 -5.96 7.05 -0.38
C PHE A 167 -6.73 8.04 0.47
N LEU A 168 -5.99 8.92 1.14
CA LEU A 168 -6.58 10.09 1.78
C LEU A 168 -7.20 11.00 0.71
N PRO A 169 -8.33 11.67 1.01
CA PRO A 169 -8.92 12.65 0.10
C PRO A 169 -7.89 13.70 -0.34
N GLN A 170 -7.74 13.88 -1.65
CA GLN A 170 -6.86 14.87 -2.27
C GLN A 170 -7.68 15.89 -3.06
N SER A 171 -7.10 17.07 -3.30
CA SER A 171 -7.72 18.08 -4.17
C SER A 171 -7.82 17.62 -5.63
N THR A 172 -6.92 16.73 -6.04
CA THR A 172 -6.89 16.15 -7.38
C THR A 172 -7.43 14.72 -7.31
N PRO A 173 -8.39 14.33 -8.18
CA PRO A 173 -8.87 12.96 -8.22
C PRO A 173 -7.76 12.02 -8.67
N PHE A 174 -7.66 10.87 -8.01
CA PHE A 174 -6.82 9.78 -8.48
C PHE A 174 -7.55 8.98 -9.59
N PRO A 175 -6.81 8.31 -10.50
CA PRO A 175 -7.40 7.40 -11.48
C PRO A 175 -8.28 6.32 -10.86
N ASP A 176 -9.26 5.82 -11.62
CA ASP A 176 -10.14 4.72 -11.19
C ASP A 176 -9.35 3.45 -10.86
N ARG A 177 -8.19 3.25 -11.49
CA ARG A 177 -7.27 2.17 -11.16
C ARG A 177 -5.83 2.66 -11.23
N ILE A 178 -5.03 2.27 -10.25
CA ILE A 178 -3.58 2.51 -10.21
C ILE A 178 -2.87 1.23 -9.81
N ASP A 179 -1.87 0.84 -10.58
CA ASP A 179 -0.92 -0.20 -10.20
C ASP A 179 0.38 0.51 -9.74
N ILE A 180 0.70 0.45 -8.45
CA ILE A 180 1.88 1.06 -7.83
C ILE A 180 2.92 -0.01 -7.57
N ARG A 181 4.19 0.27 -7.84
CA ARG A 181 5.30 -0.65 -7.58
C ARG A 181 6.27 -0.06 -6.58
N GLY A 182 6.84 -0.91 -5.76
CA GLY A 182 7.81 -0.52 -4.77
C GLY A 182 8.47 -1.74 -4.12
N GLU A 183 9.27 -1.46 -3.10
CA GLU A 183 10.04 -2.48 -2.39
C GLU A 183 9.51 -2.62 -0.96
N VAL A 184 9.21 -3.86 -0.56
CA VAL A 184 9.06 -4.19 0.87
C VAL A 184 10.45 -4.48 1.42
N ILE A 185 10.83 -3.74 2.47
CA ILE A 185 12.13 -3.87 3.12
C ILE A 185 11.96 -4.22 4.59
N MET A 186 12.97 -4.89 5.15
CA MET A 186 13.14 -5.04 6.59
C MET A 186 14.23 -4.07 7.06
N PRO A 187 13.93 -3.16 8.00
CA PRO A 187 14.96 -2.30 8.58
C PRO A 187 16.06 -3.15 9.24
N LEU A 188 17.32 -2.74 9.13
CA LEU A 188 18.46 -3.49 9.68
C LEU A 188 18.28 -3.84 11.17
N ARG A 189 17.75 -2.90 11.97
CA ARG A 189 17.48 -3.09 13.41
C ARG A 189 16.50 -4.22 13.74
N GLU A 190 15.64 -4.62 12.79
CA GLU A 190 14.65 -5.70 12.96
C GLU A 190 15.21 -7.05 12.48
N LEU A 191 16.33 -7.03 11.75
CA LEU A 191 16.99 -8.21 11.19
C LEU A 191 18.11 -8.74 12.11
N GLU A 192 18.62 -7.89 13.00
CA GLU A 192 19.59 -8.20 14.06
C GLU A 192 18.91 -8.79 15.31
#